data_AF-A0A0H4T6G4-F1
#
_entry.id   AF-A0A0H4T6G4-F1
#
_cell.length_a   1.000
_cell.length_b   1.000
_cell.length_c   1.000
_cell.angle_alpha   90.00
_cell.angle_beta   90.00
_cell.angle_gamma   90.00
#
_symmetry.space_group_name_H-M   'P 1'
#
loop_
_entity.id
_entity.type
_entity.pdbx_description
1 polymer ?
#
loop_
_entity_poly.entity_id
_entity_poly.type
_entity_poly.pdbx_seq_one_letter_code
_entity_poly.pdbx_strand_id
1 'polypeptide(L)'
;MAKAGKKIRRNISRAVAHIKATFNNTFINITDLNGETICWASGGTVGFKGSRKSTPFAAQKAAENVADKARKQGVSELDIRVKGPGSGRESAITALQVPGQHLWQRGKTSKYGVQFREKQKLKRFYGLMERPFRRFFGKAERQKGNTGENLLVLLERRIDNVLYLLSFAASRKEAKQIIGHGHILVNGRRLDIPSYLVRVGDVIKPAARKQSVDRIKTNLQSYSSRFDSKWLELDKDTPQTKVIRLPVREEVSASVQEQLVVELCSK
;
A
#
# COMPACT_ATOMS: atom_id res chain seq x y z
N MET A 1 51.63 -16.36 27.12
CA MET A 1 50.88 -16.24 25.85
C MET A 1 49.61 -17.07 25.95
N ALA A 2 48.43 -16.45 26.07
CA ALA A 2 47.16 -17.17 26.22
C ALA A 2 46.83 -17.94 24.93
N LYS A 3 46.64 -19.26 25.04
CA LYS A 3 46.21 -20.13 23.92
C LYS A 3 44.87 -19.63 23.38
N ALA A 4 44.83 -19.28 22.10
CA ALA A 4 43.61 -18.89 21.41
C ALA A 4 42.58 -20.03 21.50
N GLY A 5 41.42 -19.77 22.09
CA GLY A 5 40.34 -20.74 22.25
C GLY A 5 39.93 -21.34 20.89
N LYS A 6 39.77 -22.67 20.87
CA LYS A 6 39.33 -23.44 19.69
C LYS A 6 37.97 -22.88 19.22
N LYS A 7 37.91 -22.32 18.00
CA LYS A 7 36.65 -21.82 17.43
C LYS A 7 35.69 -22.98 17.21
N ILE A 8 34.65 -23.04 18.02
CA ILE A 8 33.53 -23.97 17.87
C ILE A 8 32.83 -23.65 16.54
N ARG A 9 32.79 -24.63 15.64
CA ARG A 9 32.00 -24.54 14.41
C ARG A 9 30.55 -24.84 14.77
N ARG A 10 29.68 -23.84 14.67
CA ARG A 10 28.23 -24.05 14.79
C ARG A 10 27.72 -24.31 13.37
N ASN A 11 27.06 -25.43 13.10
CA ASN A 11 26.50 -25.71 11.78
C ASN A 11 25.10 -25.11 11.68
N ILE A 12 25.03 -23.79 11.44
CA ILE A 12 23.78 -23.03 11.45
C ILE A 12 23.31 -22.89 10.00
N SER A 13 22.17 -23.49 9.64
CA SER A 13 21.65 -23.45 8.28
C SER A 13 21.04 -22.09 7.90
N ARG A 14 20.37 -21.43 8.85
CA ARG A 14 19.64 -20.16 8.65
C ARG A 14 20.15 -19.05 9.57
N ALA A 15 20.42 -17.87 9.02
CA ALA A 15 20.86 -16.71 9.79
C ALA A 15 20.18 -15.41 9.32
N VAL A 16 20.29 -14.34 10.11
CA VAL A 16 19.76 -13.00 9.79
C VAL A 16 20.92 -12.00 9.77
N ALA A 17 21.10 -11.30 8.65
CA ALA A 17 22.05 -10.21 8.52
C ALA A 17 21.38 -8.85 8.75
N HIS A 18 21.75 -8.20 9.84
CA HIS A 18 21.36 -6.85 10.20
C HIS A 18 22.37 -5.84 9.65
N ILE A 19 21.95 -5.05 8.66
CA ILE A 19 22.72 -3.93 8.11
C ILE A 19 22.23 -2.64 8.77
N LYS A 20 23.11 -1.95 9.49
CA LYS A 20 22.89 -0.60 10.01
C LYS A 20 23.78 0.36 9.24
N ALA A 21 23.18 1.08 8.29
CA ALA A 21 23.84 2.10 7.50
C ALA A 21 23.67 3.47 8.17
N THR A 22 24.78 4.11 8.51
CA THR A 22 24.81 5.52 8.94
C THR A 22 25.66 6.33 7.96
N PHE A 23 25.62 7.66 8.06
CA PHE A 23 26.45 8.54 7.24
C PHE A 23 27.95 8.35 7.45
N ASN A 24 28.37 7.82 8.61
CA ASN A 24 29.78 7.71 8.97
C ASN A 24 30.34 6.30 8.83
N ASN A 25 29.49 5.27 8.90
CA ASN A 25 29.91 3.87 8.87
C ASN A 25 28.74 2.94 8.53
N THR A 26 29.06 1.76 7.98
CA THR A 26 28.09 0.68 7.78
C THR A 26 28.47 -0.49 8.68
N PHE A 27 27.55 -0.89 9.56
CA PHE A 27 27.71 -2.04 10.44
C PHE A 27 26.88 -3.20 9.89
N ILE A 28 27.49 -4.38 9.83
CA ILE A 28 26.85 -5.60 9.36
C ILE A 28 27.04 -6.65 10.44
N ASN A 29 25.92 -7.12 10.98
CA ASN A 29 25.89 -8.15 12.01
C ASN A 29 25.08 -9.36 11.52
N ILE A 30 25.63 -10.56 11.61
CA ILE A 30 24.91 -11.80 11.32
C ILE A 30 24.59 -12.49 12.64
N THR A 31 23.30 -12.78 12.84
CA THR A 31 22.78 -13.48 14.01
C THR A 31 22.12 -14.79 13.61
N ASP A 32 21.99 -15.71 14.56
CA ASP A 32 21.06 -16.83 14.46
C ASP A 32 19.59 -16.32 14.57
N LEU A 33 18.62 -17.20 14.35
CA LEU A 33 17.19 -16.93 14.53
C LEU A 33 16.84 -16.51 15.97
N ASN A 34 17.61 -17.00 16.95
CA ASN A 34 17.47 -16.66 18.37
C ASN A 34 18.13 -15.31 18.73
N GLY A 35 18.75 -14.62 17.77
CA GLY A 35 19.38 -13.32 17.99
C GLY A 35 20.82 -13.38 18.51
N GLU A 36 21.40 -14.57 18.70
CA GLU A 36 22.81 -14.70 19.04
C GLU A 36 23.70 -14.28 17.87
N THR A 37 24.70 -13.44 18.14
CA THR A 37 25.62 -12.94 17.11
C THR A 37 26.65 -13.99 16.72
N ILE A 38 26.70 -14.32 15.43
CA ILE A 38 27.64 -15.27 14.83
C ILE A 38 28.91 -14.53 14.41
N CYS A 39 28.74 -13.46 13.63
CA CYS A 39 29.85 -12.64 13.16
C CYS A 39 29.40 -11.24 12.81
N TRP A 40 30.33 -10.29 12.87
CA TRP A 40 30.07 -8.90 12.50
C TRP A 40 31.31 -8.28 11.84
N ALA A 41 31.08 -7.25 11.06
CA ALA A 41 32.12 -6.32 10.63
C ALA A 41 31.53 -4.95 10.32
N SER A 42 32.42 -3.99 10.16
CA SER A 42 32.10 -2.64 9.70
C SER A 42 33.24 -2.12 8.83
N GLY A 43 33.05 -0.98 8.17
CA GLY A 43 34.13 -0.32 7.44
C GLY A 43 35.39 -0.11 8.29
N GLY A 44 35.21 0.18 9.59
CA GLY A 44 36.32 0.27 10.54
C GLY A 44 37.04 -1.06 10.81
N THR A 45 36.29 -2.17 10.89
CA THR A 45 36.85 -3.51 11.14
C THR A 45 37.69 -4.01 9.96
N VAL A 46 37.40 -3.56 8.75
CA VAL A 46 38.16 -3.91 7.53
C VAL A 46 39.38 -3.01 7.32
N GLY A 47 39.66 -2.11 8.25
CA GLY A 47 40.88 -1.28 8.25
C GLY A 47 40.71 0.12 7.65
N PHE A 48 39.50 0.51 7.23
CA PHE A 48 39.26 1.88 6.80
C PHE A 48 39.24 2.83 8.01
N LYS A 49 39.95 3.95 7.92
CA LYS A 49 40.06 4.98 8.97
C LYS A 49 39.45 6.32 8.52
N GLY A 50 38.96 7.11 9.49
CA GLY A 50 38.37 8.42 9.24
C GLY A 50 37.21 8.40 8.24
N SER A 51 37.17 9.40 7.35
CA SER A 51 36.13 9.58 6.32
C SER A 51 36.01 8.39 5.35
N ARG A 52 37.06 7.57 5.17
CA ARG A 52 37.01 6.41 4.29
C ARG A 52 36.04 5.32 4.76
N LYS A 53 35.60 5.35 6.03
CA LYS A 53 34.62 4.40 6.61
C LYS A 53 33.20 4.55 6.07
N SER A 54 32.82 5.75 5.61
CA SER A 54 31.49 6.01 5.04
C SER A 54 31.38 5.66 3.56
N THR A 55 32.50 5.31 2.93
CA THR A 55 32.51 5.02 1.49
C THR A 55 31.72 3.75 1.18
N PRO A 56 30.99 3.69 0.04
CA PRO A 56 30.29 2.48 -0.38
C PRO A 56 31.23 1.27 -0.55
N PHE A 57 32.47 1.52 -0.98
CA PHE A 57 33.51 0.49 -1.11
C PHE A 57 33.89 -0.14 0.24
N ALA A 58 34.00 0.65 1.31
CA ALA A 58 34.23 0.12 2.64
C ALA A 58 33.07 -0.76 3.13
N ALA A 59 31.83 -0.41 2.77
CA ALA A 59 30.65 -1.21 3.08
C ALA A 59 30.62 -2.54 2.30
N GLN A 60 30.99 -2.52 1.01
CA GLN A 60 31.14 -3.74 0.20
C GLN A 60 32.19 -4.68 0.80
N LYS A 61 33.38 -4.16 1.13
CA LYS A 61 34.45 -4.97 1.74
C LYS A 61 34.07 -5.52 3.12
N ALA A 62 33.30 -4.76 3.91
CA ALA A 62 32.73 -5.24 5.17
C ALA A 62 31.72 -6.38 4.95
N ALA A 63 30.87 -6.27 3.92
CA ALA A 63 29.90 -7.31 3.56
C ALA A 63 30.59 -8.61 3.11
N GLU A 64 31.59 -8.51 2.23
CA GLU A 64 32.39 -9.67 1.77
C GLU A 64 33.04 -10.40 2.95
N ASN A 65 33.69 -9.66 3.85
CA ASN A 65 34.37 -10.24 5.01
C ASN A 65 33.40 -10.98 5.96
N VAL A 66 32.20 -10.41 6.15
CA VAL A 66 31.15 -11.01 6.99
C VAL A 66 30.55 -12.24 6.32
N ALA A 67 30.33 -12.20 5.01
CA ALA A 67 29.87 -13.34 4.22
C ALA A 67 30.85 -14.51 4.30
N ASP A 68 32.15 -14.27 4.15
CA ASP A 68 33.18 -15.31 4.25
C ASP A 68 33.26 -15.92 5.65
N LYS A 69 33.10 -15.11 6.70
CA LYS A 69 33.03 -15.59 8.09
C LYS A 69 31.79 -16.45 8.32
N ALA A 70 30.63 -16.07 7.76
CA ALA A 70 29.39 -16.82 7.87
C ALA A 70 29.45 -18.15 7.11
N ARG A 71 30.04 -18.16 5.90
CA ARG A 71 30.30 -19.39 5.13
C ARG A 71 31.14 -20.40 5.90
N LYS A 72 32.18 -19.94 6.60
CA LYS A 72 33.02 -20.80 7.45
C LYS A 72 32.27 -21.40 8.65
N GLN A 73 31.13 -20.81 9.02
CA GLN A 73 30.21 -21.29 10.06
C GLN A 73 29.01 -22.07 9.46
N GLY A 74 29.07 -22.49 8.19
CA GLY A 74 28.03 -23.33 7.59
C GLY A 74 26.71 -22.61 7.27
N VAL A 75 26.68 -21.27 7.34
CA VAL A 75 25.49 -20.48 6.97
C VAL A 75 25.22 -20.61 5.48
N SER A 76 24.08 -21.22 5.15
CA SER A 76 23.61 -21.43 3.77
C SER A 76 22.52 -20.44 3.40
N GLU A 77 21.58 -20.20 4.31
CA GLU A 77 20.51 -19.22 4.16
C GLU A 77 20.73 -18.02 5.08
N LEU A 78 20.52 -16.82 4.55
CA LEU A 78 20.72 -15.56 5.25
C LEU A 78 19.50 -14.66 4.95
N ASP A 79 18.96 -13.91 5.92
CA ASP A 79 17.84 -12.93 5.78
C ASP A 79 18.37 -11.50 6.01
N ILE A 80 18.29 -10.59 5.03
CA ILE A 80 18.86 -9.24 5.17
C ILE A 80 17.83 -8.24 5.70
N ARG A 81 18.15 -7.60 6.83
CA ARG A 81 17.37 -6.52 7.45
C ARG A 81 18.17 -5.23 7.49
N VAL A 82 17.66 -4.20 6.83
CA VAL A 82 18.37 -2.92 6.68
C VAL A 82 17.73 -1.84 7.54
N LYS A 83 18.55 -1.05 8.24
CA LYS A 83 18.15 0.15 8.98
C LYS A 83 19.08 1.33 8.68
N GLY A 84 18.49 2.52 8.54
CA GLY A 84 19.19 3.80 8.47
C GLY A 84 19.49 4.34 7.06
N PRO A 85 19.68 5.67 6.92
CA PRO A 85 20.12 6.32 5.70
C PRO A 85 21.67 6.42 5.68
N GLY A 86 22.32 5.71 4.77
CA GLY A 86 23.77 5.77 4.61
C GLY A 86 24.19 5.32 3.21
N SER A 87 25.25 5.92 2.68
CA SER A 87 25.81 5.66 1.35
C SER A 87 26.24 4.20 1.13
N GLY A 88 26.63 3.50 2.20
CA GLY A 88 27.01 2.09 2.15
C GLY A 88 25.85 1.08 2.10
N ARG A 89 24.59 1.56 2.13
CA ARG A 89 23.40 0.71 2.18
C ARG A 89 23.30 -0.22 0.97
N GLU A 90 23.33 0.33 -0.23
CA GLU A 90 23.11 -0.44 -1.46
C GLU A 90 24.28 -1.38 -1.72
N SER A 91 25.52 -0.90 -1.56
CA SER A 91 26.72 -1.72 -1.73
C SER A 91 26.78 -2.90 -0.77
N ALA A 92 26.34 -2.74 0.49
CA ALA A 92 26.28 -3.86 1.43
C ALA A 92 25.20 -4.88 1.05
N ILE A 93 24.05 -4.45 0.53
CA ILE A 93 22.98 -5.33 0.07
C ILE A 93 23.46 -6.14 -1.14
N THR A 94 23.99 -5.46 -2.15
CA THR A 94 24.47 -6.10 -3.39
C THR A 94 25.60 -7.09 -3.11
N ALA A 95 26.55 -6.73 -2.23
CA ALA A 95 27.67 -7.59 -1.87
C ALA A 95 27.26 -8.85 -1.11
N LEU A 96 26.17 -8.80 -0.32
CA LEU A 96 25.59 -9.98 0.33
C LEU A 96 24.69 -10.80 -0.59
N GLN A 97 24.35 -10.29 -1.79
CA GLN A 97 23.32 -10.86 -2.68
C GLN A 97 23.85 -11.75 -3.85
N VAL A 98 25.15 -12.00 -4.02
CA VAL A 98 25.68 -12.66 -5.26
C VAL A 98 26.55 -13.91 -4.96
N PRO A 99 26.55 -14.98 -5.80
CA PRO A 99 25.49 -15.72 -6.49
C PRO A 99 25.31 -17.14 -5.90
N GLY A 100 24.09 -17.67 -5.87
CA GLY A 100 23.77 -19.01 -5.32
C GLY A 100 22.86 -18.96 -4.09
N GLN A 101 22.70 -17.78 -3.48
CA GLN A 101 21.55 -17.49 -2.64
C GLN A 101 20.40 -17.13 -3.56
N HIS A 102 19.40 -17.99 -3.63
CA HIS A 102 18.10 -17.62 -4.16
C HIS A 102 17.76 -16.25 -3.57
N LEU A 103 17.64 -15.22 -4.43
CA LEU A 103 16.79 -14.06 -4.17
C LEU A 103 15.62 -14.60 -3.38
N TRP A 104 15.38 -14.14 -2.14
CA TRP A 104 14.25 -14.65 -1.36
C TRP A 104 13.03 -14.51 -2.24
N GLN A 105 12.66 -15.63 -2.87
CA GLN A 105 11.45 -15.67 -3.63
C GLN A 105 10.45 -15.41 -2.54
N ARG A 106 9.78 -14.26 -2.61
CA ARG A 106 8.60 -14.03 -1.79
C ARG A 106 7.82 -15.33 -1.91
N GLY A 107 7.76 -16.08 -0.80
CA GLY A 107 7.17 -17.40 -0.82
C GLY A 107 5.84 -17.27 -1.54
N LYS A 108 5.53 -18.23 -2.44
CA LYS A 108 4.31 -18.17 -3.25
C LYS A 108 3.17 -17.76 -2.33
N THR A 109 2.56 -16.62 -2.64
CA THR A 109 1.55 -16.04 -1.76
C THR A 109 0.45 -17.08 -1.60
N SER A 110 0.09 -17.42 -0.37
CA SER A 110 -0.96 -18.41 -0.13
C SER A 110 -2.27 -17.97 -0.79
N LYS A 111 -3.16 -18.93 -1.13
CA LYS A 111 -4.49 -18.61 -1.70
C LYS A 111 -5.22 -17.57 -0.86
N TYR A 112 -5.18 -17.72 0.48
CA TYR A 112 -5.70 -16.73 1.42
C TYR A 112 -5.01 -15.36 1.32
N GLY A 113 -3.69 -15.32 1.19
CA GLY A 113 -2.93 -14.08 1.05
C GLY A 113 -3.31 -13.30 -0.21
N VAL A 114 -3.53 -14.00 -1.33
CA VAL A 114 -4.00 -13.38 -2.58
C VAL A 114 -5.41 -12.81 -2.42
N GLN A 115 -6.33 -13.63 -1.89
CA GLN A 115 -7.70 -13.21 -1.56
C GLN A 115 -7.72 -11.96 -0.64
N PHE A 116 -6.90 -11.99 0.42
CA PHE A 116 -6.79 -10.89 1.38
C PHE A 116 -6.25 -9.61 0.72
N ARG A 117 -5.25 -9.73 -0.16
CA ARG A 117 -4.68 -8.59 -0.90
C ARG A 117 -5.73 -7.93 -1.79
N GLU A 118 -6.53 -8.69 -2.52
CA GLU A 118 -7.59 -8.14 -3.38
C GLU A 118 -8.65 -7.41 -2.57
N LYS A 119 -9.09 -7.99 -1.45
CA LYS A 119 -9.99 -7.29 -0.52
C LYS A 119 -9.40 -5.99 0.02
N GLN A 120 -8.12 -5.99 0.42
CA GLN A 120 -7.48 -4.77 0.91
C GLN A 120 -7.29 -3.73 -0.22
N LYS A 121 -7.02 -4.17 -1.45
CA LYS A 121 -6.94 -3.30 -2.62
C LYS A 121 -8.27 -2.58 -2.83
N LEU A 122 -9.38 -3.33 -2.84
CA LEU A 122 -10.73 -2.78 -2.97
C LEU A 122 -11.07 -1.77 -1.86
N LYS A 123 -10.80 -2.15 -0.60
CA LYS A 123 -11.02 -1.26 0.54
C LYS A 123 -10.21 0.02 0.47
N ARG A 124 -8.94 -0.04 0.06
CA ARG A 124 -8.08 1.14 -0.08
C ARG A 124 -8.53 2.02 -1.22
N PHE A 125 -8.95 1.42 -2.34
CA PHE A 125 -9.45 2.13 -3.51
C PHE A 125 -10.63 3.06 -3.17
N TYR A 126 -11.64 2.52 -2.47
CA TYR A 126 -12.79 3.29 -2.00
C TYR A 126 -12.59 3.98 -0.63
N GLY A 127 -11.43 3.82 -0.01
CA GLY A 127 -11.12 4.40 1.30
C GLY A 127 -12.05 3.93 2.43
N LEU A 128 -12.36 2.64 2.49
CA LEU A 128 -13.26 2.01 3.46
C LEU A 128 -12.54 1.26 4.57
N MET A 129 -13.06 1.41 5.79
CA MET A 129 -12.70 0.56 6.92
C MET A 129 -13.36 -0.82 6.82
N GLU A 130 -12.89 -1.77 7.63
CA GLU A 130 -13.37 -3.16 7.61
C GLU A 130 -14.86 -3.28 7.99
N ARG A 131 -15.31 -2.59 9.05
CA ARG A 131 -16.69 -2.67 9.51
C ARG A 131 -17.71 -2.16 8.48
N PRO A 132 -17.55 -0.96 7.87
CA PRO A 132 -18.42 -0.52 6.77
C PRO A 132 -18.37 -1.47 5.57
N PHE A 133 -17.17 -1.95 5.20
CA PHE A 133 -17.01 -2.86 4.08
C PHE A 133 -17.84 -4.15 4.26
N ARG A 134 -17.77 -4.79 5.43
CA ARG A 134 -18.59 -5.98 5.74
C ARG A 134 -20.09 -5.69 5.69
N ARG A 135 -20.52 -4.48 6.08
CA ARG A 135 -21.94 -4.07 5.96
C ARG A 135 -22.38 -3.95 4.50
N PHE A 136 -21.53 -3.44 3.60
CA PHE A 136 -21.84 -3.42 2.16
C PHE A 136 -21.82 -4.82 1.56
N PHE A 137 -20.88 -5.66 1.96
CA PHE A 137 -20.82 -7.06 1.52
C PHE A 137 -22.11 -7.81 1.90
N GLY A 138 -22.55 -7.73 3.16
CA GLY A 138 -23.81 -8.36 3.57
C GLY A 138 -25.05 -7.76 2.91
N LYS A 139 -24.99 -6.52 2.38
CA LYS A 139 -26.07 -5.96 1.54
C LYS A 139 -26.03 -6.54 0.13
N ALA A 140 -24.84 -6.70 -0.45
CA ALA A 140 -24.63 -7.28 -1.77
C ALA A 140 -25.06 -8.75 -1.82
N GLU A 141 -24.75 -9.51 -0.78
CA GLU A 141 -25.10 -10.94 -0.65
C GLU A 141 -26.62 -11.18 -0.59
N ARG A 142 -27.37 -10.24 0.00
CA ARG A 142 -28.84 -10.31 0.04
C ARG A 142 -29.52 -9.89 -1.27
N GLN A 143 -28.79 -9.25 -2.17
CA GLN A 143 -29.31 -8.85 -3.47
C GLN A 143 -29.26 -10.03 -4.44
N LYS A 144 -30.27 -10.15 -5.29
CA LYS A 144 -30.29 -11.17 -6.36
C LYS A 144 -29.16 -10.88 -7.36
N GLY A 145 -28.60 -11.93 -7.94
CA GLY A 145 -27.53 -11.83 -8.95
C GLY A 145 -26.13 -12.10 -8.38
N ASN A 146 -25.09 -11.66 -9.10
CA ASN A 146 -23.71 -11.87 -8.72
C ASN A 146 -23.30 -10.96 -7.55
N THR A 147 -22.97 -11.56 -6.40
CA THR A 147 -22.55 -10.84 -5.18
C THR A 147 -21.37 -9.89 -5.41
N GLY A 148 -20.41 -10.28 -6.26
CA GLY A 148 -19.22 -9.48 -6.55
C GLY A 148 -19.58 -8.18 -7.29
N GLU A 149 -20.41 -8.30 -8.32
CA GLU A 149 -20.90 -7.15 -9.09
C GLU A 149 -21.80 -6.25 -8.23
N ASN A 150 -22.73 -6.84 -7.48
CA ASN A 150 -23.60 -6.11 -6.55
C ASN A 150 -22.79 -5.30 -5.54
N LEU A 151 -21.71 -5.85 -5.01
CA LEU A 151 -20.80 -5.14 -4.11
C LEU A 151 -20.19 -3.92 -4.81
N LEU A 152 -19.66 -4.08 -6.02
CA LEU A 152 -19.04 -2.98 -6.76
C LEU A 152 -20.06 -1.89 -7.09
N VAL A 153 -21.26 -2.26 -7.53
CA VAL A 153 -22.37 -1.33 -7.77
C VAL A 153 -22.71 -0.54 -6.50
N LEU A 154 -22.81 -1.22 -5.34
CA LEU A 154 -23.06 -0.54 -4.07
C LEU A 154 -21.93 0.41 -3.67
N LEU A 155 -20.68 0.06 -3.95
CA LEU A 155 -19.52 0.90 -3.63
C LEU A 155 -19.42 2.12 -4.54
N GLU A 156 -19.71 1.95 -5.83
CA GLU A 156 -19.71 3.05 -6.82
C GLU A 156 -20.81 4.07 -6.52
N ARG A 157 -21.99 3.60 -6.11
CA ARG A 157 -23.17 4.43 -5.79
C ARG A 157 -23.05 5.26 -4.52
N ARG A 158 -21.98 5.10 -3.74
CA ARG A 158 -21.80 5.92 -2.54
C ARG A 158 -21.55 7.37 -2.95
N ILE A 159 -22.20 8.31 -2.27
CA ILE A 159 -22.10 9.73 -2.62
C ILE A 159 -20.66 10.26 -2.60
N ASP A 160 -19.81 9.78 -1.69
CA ASP A 160 -18.41 10.19 -1.62
C ASP A 160 -17.61 9.78 -2.86
N ASN A 161 -17.92 8.61 -3.42
CA ASN A 161 -17.33 8.15 -4.66
C ASN A 161 -17.93 8.89 -5.87
N VAL A 162 -19.25 9.11 -5.89
CA VAL A 162 -19.92 9.86 -6.95
C VAL A 162 -19.35 11.27 -7.11
N LEU A 163 -19.12 12.00 -6.01
CA LEU A 163 -18.51 13.34 -6.08
C LEU A 163 -17.07 13.32 -6.61
N TYR A 164 -16.33 12.24 -6.35
CA TYR A 164 -14.99 12.07 -6.91
C TYR A 164 -15.05 11.78 -8.41
N LEU A 165 -16.01 10.97 -8.87
CA LEU A 165 -16.23 10.69 -10.30
C LEU A 165 -16.64 11.94 -11.08
N LEU A 166 -17.47 12.78 -10.46
CA LEU A 166 -17.93 14.06 -11.03
C LEU A 166 -16.90 15.18 -11.03
N SER A 167 -15.68 14.91 -10.54
CA SER A 167 -14.64 15.93 -10.36
C SER A 167 -15.06 17.09 -9.43
N PHE A 168 -16.05 16.91 -8.56
CA PHE A 168 -16.41 17.90 -7.53
C PHE A 168 -15.38 17.93 -6.40
N ALA A 169 -14.64 16.83 -6.22
CA ALA A 169 -13.52 16.69 -5.30
C ALA A 169 -12.29 16.13 -6.00
N ALA A 170 -11.09 16.57 -5.60
CA ALA A 170 -9.83 16.05 -6.13
C ALA A 170 -9.58 14.60 -5.70
N SER A 171 -10.03 14.22 -4.50
CA SER A 171 -9.88 12.88 -3.92
C SER A 171 -11.14 12.41 -3.18
N ARG A 172 -11.30 11.09 -3.02
CA ARG A 172 -12.39 10.49 -2.20
C ARG A 172 -12.36 10.93 -0.73
N LYS A 173 -11.17 11.26 -0.18
CA LYS A 173 -11.06 11.80 1.18
C LYS A 173 -11.61 13.23 1.27
N GLU A 174 -11.27 14.05 0.29
CA GLU A 174 -11.82 15.41 0.17
C GLU A 174 -13.33 15.38 -0.02
N ALA A 175 -13.86 14.47 -0.85
CA ALA A 175 -15.30 14.30 -1.02
C ALA A 175 -16.01 14.06 0.32
N LYS A 176 -15.46 13.21 1.19
CA LYS A 176 -16.00 12.98 2.54
C LYS A 176 -15.99 14.24 3.40
N GLN A 177 -14.95 15.07 3.30
CA GLN A 177 -14.87 16.34 4.00
C GLN A 177 -15.94 17.32 3.49
N ILE A 178 -16.08 17.45 2.17
CA ILE A 178 -17.07 18.31 1.52
C ILE A 178 -18.49 17.93 1.96
N ILE A 179 -18.78 16.63 1.99
CA ILE A 179 -20.06 16.09 2.47
C ILE A 179 -20.24 16.40 3.95
N GLY A 180 -19.29 16.04 4.81
CA GLY A 180 -19.41 16.26 6.27
C GLY A 180 -19.58 17.73 6.65
N HIS A 181 -19.00 18.65 5.86
CA HIS A 181 -19.16 20.10 6.05
C HIS A 181 -20.50 20.63 5.51
N GLY A 182 -21.28 19.80 4.80
CA GLY A 182 -22.60 20.16 4.30
C GLY A 182 -22.60 21.00 3.04
N HIS A 183 -21.59 20.85 2.19
CA HIS A 183 -21.47 21.59 0.93
C HIS A 183 -22.29 20.98 -0.21
N ILE A 184 -22.99 19.87 0.03
CA ILE A 184 -23.74 19.11 -0.98
C ILE A 184 -25.20 19.00 -0.57
N LEU A 185 -26.07 19.17 -1.57
CA LEU A 185 -27.50 18.94 -1.51
C LEU A 185 -27.84 17.75 -2.41
N VAL A 186 -28.69 16.85 -1.92
CA VAL A 186 -29.31 15.78 -2.72
C VAL A 186 -30.80 15.99 -2.68
N ASN A 187 -31.44 16.11 -3.85
CA ASN A 187 -32.86 16.41 -4.00
C ASN A 187 -33.29 17.63 -3.17
N GLY A 188 -32.43 18.65 -3.12
CA GLY A 188 -32.67 19.90 -2.37
C GLY A 188 -32.41 19.83 -0.86
N ARG A 189 -32.13 18.65 -0.28
CA ARG A 189 -31.83 18.49 1.15
C ARG A 189 -30.33 18.42 1.39
N ARG A 190 -29.84 19.07 2.45
CA ARG A 190 -28.44 18.97 2.86
C ARG A 190 -28.09 17.55 3.24
N LEU A 191 -27.00 17.04 2.68
CA LEU A 191 -26.50 15.70 2.94
C LEU A 191 -25.11 15.79 3.59
N ASP A 192 -24.99 15.23 4.79
CA ASP A 192 -23.77 15.18 5.60
C ASP A 192 -23.23 13.76 5.81
N ILE A 193 -23.93 12.74 5.29
CA ILE A 193 -23.58 11.33 5.43
C ILE A 193 -22.85 10.83 4.18
N PRO A 194 -21.53 10.54 4.23
CA PRO A 194 -20.77 10.11 3.06
C PRO A 194 -21.10 8.69 2.60
N SER A 195 -21.75 7.89 3.44
CA SER A 195 -22.21 6.53 3.10
C SER A 195 -23.58 6.49 2.43
N TYR A 196 -24.19 7.64 2.13
CA TYR A 196 -25.46 7.70 1.40
C TYR A 196 -25.34 7.01 0.04
N LEU A 197 -26.32 6.17 -0.28
CA LEU A 197 -26.38 5.45 -1.55
C LEU A 197 -27.31 6.19 -2.49
N VAL A 198 -26.74 6.70 -3.57
CA VAL A 198 -27.48 7.44 -4.58
C VAL A 198 -28.42 6.49 -5.33
N ARG A 199 -29.63 6.98 -5.61
CA ARG A 199 -30.67 6.28 -6.36
C ARG A 199 -30.79 6.84 -7.77
N VAL A 200 -31.39 6.05 -8.64
CA VAL A 200 -31.74 6.53 -9.98
C VAL A 200 -32.74 7.69 -9.85
N GLY A 201 -32.49 8.76 -10.58
CA GLY A 201 -33.27 10.00 -10.53
C GLY A 201 -32.82 11.01 -9.48
N ASP A 202 -31.89 10.66 -8.57
CA ASP A 202 -31.37 11.61 -7.59
C ASP A 202 -30.63 12.75 -8.29
N VAL A 203 -30.86 13.98 -7.80
CA VAL A 203 -30.23 15.20 -8.26
C VAL A 203 -29.26 15.71 -7.20
N ILE A 204 -27.99 15.82 -7.57
CA ILE A 204 -26.90 16.27 -6.71
C ILE A 204 -26.52 17.70 -7.11
N LYS A 205 -26.44 18.60 -6.13
CA LYS A 205 -26.09 20.02 -6.31
C LYS A 205 -25.14 20.47 -5.21
N PRO A 206 -24.27 21.47 -5.45
CA PRO A 206 -23.63 22.18 -4.36
C PRO A 206 -24.64 22.98 -3.56
N ALA A 207 -24.36 23.15 -2.27
CA ALA A 207 -25.09 24.11 -1.44
C ALA A 207 -24.88 25.54 -1.97
N ALA A 208 -25.90 26.40 -1.82
CA ALA A 208 -25.88 27.80 -2.21
C ALA A 208 -25.00 28.68 -1.31
N ARG A 209 -23.75 28.25 -1.09
CA ARG A 209 -22.71 28.99 -0.35
C ARG A 209 -21.59 29.29 -1.33
N LYS A 210 -21.11 30.54 -1.35
CA LYS A 210 -20.04 30.99 -2.25
C LYS A 210 -18.80 30.07 -2.19
N GLN A 211 -18.33 29.75 -0.99
CA GLN A 211 -17.19 28.84 -0.79
C GLN A 211 -17.40 27.43 -1.38
N SER A 212 -18.63 26.90 -1.33
CA SER A 212 -18.95 25.57 -1.86
C SER A 212 -18.91 25.57 -3.39
N VAL A 213 -19.53 26.59 -3.99
CA VAL A 213 -19.59 26.76 -5.44
C VAL A 213 -18.21 27.01 -6.02
N ASP A 214 -17.44 27.92 -5.40
CA ASP A 214 -16.10 28.29 -5.88
C ASP A 214 -15.16 27.07 -5.85
N ARG A 215 -15.16 26.32 -4.75
CA ARG A 215 -14.31 25.12 -4.61
C ARG A 215 -14.63 24.05 -5.66
N ILE A 216 -15.92 23.82 -5.93
CA ILE A 216 -16.35 22.83 -6.93
C ILE A 216 -16.02 23.31 -8.34
N LYS A 217 -16.19 24.61 -8.64
CA LYS A 217 -15.78 25.19 -9.93
C LYS A 217 -14.28 25.04 -10.19
N THR A 218 -13.44 25.32 -9.18
CA THR A 218 -11.98 25.12 -9.28
C THR A 218 -11.63 23.66 -9.55
N ASN A 219 -12.29 22.72 -8.88
CA ASN A 219 -12.05 21.29 -9.09
C ASN A 219 -12.52 20.81 -10.47
N LEU A 220 -13.66 21.30 -10.95
CA LEU A 220 -14.18 20.99 -12.29
C LEU A 220 -13.24 21.49 -13.39
N GLN A 221 -12.67 22.68 -13.24
CA GLN A 221 -11.66 23.21 -14.16
C GLN A 221 -10.37 22.38 -14.14
N SER A 222 -9.92 21.99 -12.95
CA SER A 222 -8.67 21.24 -12.77
C SER A 222 -8.74 19.79 -13.28
N TYR A 223 -9.93 19.17 -13.26
CA TYR A 223 -10.13 17.75 -13.55
C TYR A 223 -11.21 17.50 -14.61
N SER A 224 -11.33 18.39 -15.59
CA SER A 224 -12.36 18.34 -16.64
C SER A 224 -12.34 17.04 -17.45
N SER A 225 -11.17 16.43 -17.65
CA SER A 225 -10.98 15.20 -18.44
C SER A 225 -11.26 13.90 -17.67
N ARG A 226 -11.51 13.96 -16.36
CA ARG A 226 -11.68 12.75 -15.52
C ARG A 226 -13.08 12.13 -15.64
N PHE A 227 -14.06 12.92 -16.08
CA PHE A 227 -15.44 12.48 -16.13
C PHE A 227 -15.69 11.57 -17.35
N ASP A 228 -15.83 10.26 -17.09
CA ASP A 228 -16.15 9.22 -18.11
C ASP A 228 -17.38 8.38 -17.71
N SER A 229 -18.07 8.76 -16.62
CA SER A 229 -19.17 7.96 -16.07
C SER A 229 -20.48 8.18 -16.83
N LYS A 230 -20.78 7.27 -17.76
CA LYS A 230 -22.00 7.31 -18.61
C LYS A 230 -23.32 7.20 -17.85
N TRP A 231 -23.32 6.71 -16.62
CA TRP A 231 -24.52 6.56 -15.79
C TRP A 231 -24.91 7.85 -15.03
N LEU A 232 -24.05 8.87 -15.09
CA LEU A 232 -24.25 10.20 -14.50
C LEU A 232 -24.36 11.23 -15.62
N GLU A 233 -25.25 12.20 -15.45
CA GLU A 233 -25.38 13.35 -16.33
C GLU A 233 -24.91 14.59 -15.58
N LEU A 234 -23.83 15.22 -16.05
CA LEU A 234 -23.28 16.43 -15.45
C LEU A 234 -23.57 17.63 -16.36
N ASP A 235 -24.31 18.60 -15.83
CA ASP A 235 -24.34 19.94 -16.38
C ASP A 235 -23.08 20.70 -15.89
N LYS A 236 -22.36 21.33 -16.81
CA LYS A 236 -21.11 22.07 -16.52
C LYS A 236 -21.40 23.54 -16.19
N ASP A 237 -22.48 24.09 -16.72
CA ASP A 237 -22.82 25.51 -16.57
C ASP A 237 -23.45 25.74 -15.20
N THR A 238 -24.42 24.90 -14.86
CA THR A 238 -24.86 24.72 -13.48
C THR A 238 -24.26 23.43 -12.95
N PRO A 239 -23.47 23.43 -11.84
CA PRO A 239 -22.85 22.22 -11.30
C PRO A 239 -23.91 21.31 -10.66
N GLN A 240 -24.83 20.80 -11.47
CA GLN A 240 -25.90 19.89 -11.12
C GLN A 240 -25.61 18.56 -11.82
N THR A 241 -25.88 17.48 -11.09
CA THR A 241 -25.76 16.14 -11.65
C THR A 241 -27.04 15.36 -11.42
N LYS A 242 -27.48 14.64 -12.44
CA LYS A 242 -28.58 13.68 -12.33
C LYS A 242 -28.07 12.26 -12.50
N VAL A 243 -28.61 11.33 -11.71
CA VAL A 243 -28.34 9.90 -11.87
C VAL A 243 -29.34 9.30 -12.85
N ILE A 244 -28.87 8.88 -14.03
CA ILE A 244 -29.74 8.36 -15.10
C ILE A 244 -30.07 6.89 -14.86
N ARG A 245 -29.06 6.08 -14.50
CA ARG A 245 -29.19 4.64 -14.29
C ARG A 245 -28.19 4.13 -13.27
N LEU A 246 -28.22 2.83 -12.99
CA LEU A 246 -27.21 2.18 -12.14
C LEU A 246 -25.93 1.87 -12.96
N PRO A 247 -24.75 1.91 -12.32
CA PRO A 247 -23.49 1.55 -12.96
C PRO A 247 -23.45 0.05 -13.29
N VAL A 248 -22.75 -0.28 -14.36
CA VAL A 248 -22.46 -1.67 -14.77
C VAL A 248 -21.00 -1.98 -14.42
N ARG A 249 -20.67 -3.27 -14.28
CA ARG A 249 -19.32 -3.75 -13.93
C ARG A 249 -18.20 -3.17 -14.81
N GLU A 250 -18.45 -3.02 -16.10
CA GLU A 250 -17.49 -2.54 -17.09
C GLU A 250 -17.11 -1.07 -16.89
N GLU A 251 -18.00 -0.29 -16.29
CA GLU A 251 -17.80 1.15 -16.01
C GLU A 251 -17.03 1.39 -14.71
N VAL A 252 -16.73 0.33 -13.95
CA VAL A 252 -16.06 0.40 -12.66
C VAL A 252 -14.55 0.49 -12.86
N SER A 253 -13.96 1.61 -12.46
CA SER A 253 -12.51 1.87 -12.57
C SER A 253 -11.61 1.00 -11.67
N ALA A 254 -12.17 0.23 -10.73
CA ALA A 254 -11.41 -0.61 -9.81
C ALA A 254 -10.85 -1.87 -10.51
N SER A 255 -9.52 -1.96 -10.62
CA SER A 255 -8.81 -3.16 -11.10
C SER A 255 -8.67 -4.24 -10.01
N VAL A 256 -9.81 -4.78 -9.59
CA VAL A 256 -9.92 -5.81 -8.54
C VAL A 256 -10.58 -7.05 -9.12
N GLN A 257 -10.14 -8.23 -8.68
CA GLN A 257 -10.82 -9.49 -8.94
C GLN A 257 -11.87 -9.75 -7.85
N GLU A 258 -13.13 -9.43 -8.15
CA GLU A 258 -14.25 -9.53 -7.21
C GLU A 258 -14.47 -10.96 -6.68
N GLN A 259 -14.25 -11.99 -7.51
CA GLN A 259 -14.44 -13.39 -7.13
C GLN A 259 -13.60 -13.77 -5.91
N LEU A 260 -12.34 -13.33 -5.89
CA LEU A 260 -11.41 -13.59 -4.77
C LEU A 260 -11.84 -12.90 -3.47
N VAL A 261 -12.53 -11.76 -3.58
CA VAL A 261 -13.07 -11.03 -2.43
C VAL A 261 -14.29 -11.76 -1.87
N VAL A 262 -15.18 -12.24 -2.74
CA VAL A 262 -16.36 -13.03 -2.35
C VAL A 262 -15.94 -14.33 -1.69
N GLU A 263 -15.00 -15.08 -2.28
CA GLU A 263 -14.46 -16.33 -1.71
C GLU A 263 -13.87 -16.13 -0.31
N LEU A 264 -13.28 -14.95 -0.03
CA LEU A 264 -12.71 -14.65 1.28
C LEU A 264 -13.78 -14.33 2.32
N CYS A 265 -14.81 -13.61 1.91
CA CYS A 265 -15.88 -13.13 2.80
C CYS A 265 -16.97 -14.17 3.04
N SER A 266 -17.04 -15.21 2.21
CA SER A 266 -17.97 -16.34 2.35
C SER A 266 -17.39 -17.50 3.19
N LYS A 267 -16.13 -17.37 3.64
CA LYS A 267 -15.50 -18.25 4.63
C LYS A 267 -15.77 -17.73 6.02
#